data_AF-A0A4Y8I786-F1
#
_entry.id   AF-A0A4Y8I786-F1
#
_cell.length_a   1.000
_cell.length_b   1.000
_cell.length_c   1.000
_cell.angle_alpha   90.00
_cell.angle_beta   90.00
_cell.angle_gamma   90.00
#
_symmetry.space_group_name_H-M   'P 1'
#
loop_
_entity.id
_entity.type
_entity.pdbx_description
1 polymer ?
#
loop_
_entity_poly.entity_id
_entity_poly.type
_entity_poly.pdbx_seq_one_letter_code
_entity_poly.pdbx_strand_id
1 'polypeptide(L)'
;MFITLIRGSKIHTILKIAIYKFIFLITLTASVEAGEREKSRNKYSFGLLPALSFSSDKGFGYGIIFQMDDKRAEKFKPYYSSHRFVVQQSTKGIADYSYRFDSKYFLPNQMRITLKSKYRSSILEPFHGIGGAQTNYSAAYEDSSDTESYRGKFYYKYDKRNYRIDAILQGSLIENKFRWLGGITFQSTAVDTINYEDFDKELLDLPKQTLLAKLVREGFIDTETFSGGSEHGIIAGLIWDSRDNESTTSKGIWSELLFR
;
A
#
# COMPACT_ATOMS: atom_id res chain seq x y z
N MET A 1 -0.76 -22.76 -3.24
CA MET A 1 -1.95 -22.83 -4.12
C MET A 1 -3.04 -21.92 -3.57
N PHE A 2 -2.87 -20.59 -3.68
CA PHE A 2 -3.89 -19.55 -3.48
C PHE A 2 -3.13 -18.22 -3.69
N ILE A 3 -2.91 -17.84 -4.94
CA ILE A 3 -2.71 -16.48 -5.49
C ILE A 3 -2.59 -16.72 -7.01
N THR A 4 -3.74 -16.98 -7.64
CA THR A 4 -3.85 -16.95 -9.09
C THR A 4 -5.27 -16.54 -9.40
N LEU A 5 -5.59 -15.28 -9.14
CA LEU A 5 -6.77 -14.63 -9.71
C LEU A 5 -6.64 -13.14 -9.47
N ILE A 6 -6.35 -12.44 -10.55
CA ILE A 6 -6.84 -11.13 -11.00
C ILE A 6 -5.77 -10.62 -11.98
N ARG A 7 -5.80 -11.14 -13.20
CA ARG A 7 -5.20 -10.55 -14.40
C ARG A 7 -6.33 -10.48 -15.43
N GLY A 8 -6.50 -9.34 -16.09
CA GLY A 8 -7.53 -9.19 -17.10
C GLY A 8 -7.81 -7.74 -17.48
N SER A 9 -7.46 -7.37 -18.72
CA SER A 9 -7.73 -6.05 -19.31
C SER A 9 -9.23 -5.72 -19.42
N LYS A 10 -10.12 -6.73 -19.35
CA LYS A 10 -11.59 -6.51 -19.25
C LYS A 10 -12.00 -5.81 -17.96
N ILE A 11 -11.22 -5.94 -16.88
CA ILE A 11 -11.47 -5.24 -15.61
C ILE A 11 -11.25 -3.75 -15.80
N HIS A 12 -10.27 -3.32 -16.59
CA HIS A 12 -9.99 -1.89 -16.83
C HIS A 12 -11.14 -1.15 -17.53
N THR A 13 -11.78 -1.78 -18.53
CA THR A 13 -12.92 -1.19 -19.24
C THR A 13 -14.18 -1.15 -18.35
N ILE A 14 -14.41 -2.20 -17.56
CA ILE A 14 -15.51 -2.25 -16.59
C ILE A 14 -15.27 -1.24 -15.45
N LEU A 15 -14.03 -1.07 -14.99
CA LEU A 15 -13.65 -0.06 -14.00
C LEU A 15 -13.86 1.36 -14.52
N LYS A 16 -13.48 1.65 -15.78
CA LYS A 16 -13.72 2.97 -16.39
C LYS A 16 -15.21 3.31 -16.43
N ILE A 17 -16.06 2.36 -16.87
CA ILE A 17 -17.52 2.56 -16.91
C ILE A 17 -18.10 2.69 -15.49
N ALA A 18 -17.60 1.91 -14.53
CA ALA A 18 -18.00 2.02 -13.13
C ALA A 18 -17.57 3.35 -12.49
N ILE A 19 -16.38 3.86 -12.84
CA ILE A 19 -15.86 5.16 -12.38
C ILE A 19 -16.69 6.30 -12.95
N TYR A 20 -17.03 6.29 -14.25
CA TYR A 20 -17.91 7.31 -14.82
C TYR A 20 -19.32 7.28 -14.21
N LYS A 21 -19.87 6.09 -13.95
CA LYS A 21 -21.16 5.94 -13.26
C LYS A 21 -21.08 6.38 -11.79
N PHE A 22 -19.96 6.15 -11.11
CA PHE A 22 -19.74 6.57 -9.73
C PHE A 22 -19.52 8.09 -9.61
N ILE A 23 -18.78 8.70 -10.54
CA ILE A 23 -18.61 10.15 -10.62
C ILE A 23 -19.97 10.81 -10.91
N PHE A 24 -20.78 10.26 -11.82
CA PHE A 24 -22.14 10.74 -12.09
C PHE A 24 -23.09 10.58 -10.90
N LEU A 25 -22.94 9.51 -10.11
CA LEU A 25 -23.73 9.28 -8.89
C LEU A 25 -23.34 10.25 -7.75
N ILE A 26 -22.05 10.58 -7.62
CA ILE A 26 -21.56 11.56 -6.63
C ILE A 26 -22.09 12.97 -6.92
N THR A 27 -22.15 13.40 -8.19
CA THR A 27 -22.76 14.69 -8.55
C THR A 27 -24.26 14.74 -8.31
N LEU A 28 -24.97 13.59 -8.31
CA LEU A 28 -26.40 13.54 -8.03
C LEU A 28 -26.72 13.53 -6.51
N THR A 29 -25.81 13.06 -5.66
CA THR A 29 -26.01 13.02 -4.19
C THR A 29 -25.40 14.19 -3.41
N ALA A 30 -24.67 15.09 -4.07
CA ALA A 30 -24.08 16.27 -3.42
C ALA A 30 -25.12 17.34 -3.01
N SER A 31 -26.42 17.11 -3.22
CA SER A 31 -27.51 17.98 -2.78
C SER A 31 -28.31 17.44 -1.59
N VAL A 32 -27.81 16.43 -0.86
CA VAL A 32 -28.48 16.00 0.39
C VAL A 32 -28.22 17.02 1.49
N GLU A 33 -29.31 17.66 1.94
CA GLU A 33 -29.38 18.66 3.01
C GLU A 33 -28.37 18.43 4.15
N ALA A 34 -27.56 19.48 4.40
CA ALA A 34 -26.98 19.74 5.71
C ALA A 34 -28.10 20.22 6.67
N GLY A 35 -29.02 19.32 7.02
CA GLY A 35 -29.96 19.53 8.11
C GLY A 35 -29.29 19.17 9.43
N GLU A 36 -29.23 20.12 10.36
CA GLU A 36 -28.81 19.89 11.74
C GLU A 36 -29.68 18.80 12.38
N ARG A 37 -29.16 17.57 12.44
CA ARG A 37 -29.74 16.50 13.25
C ARG A 37 -29.14 16.58 14.65
N GLU A 38 -30.02 16.65 15.66
CA GLU A 38 -29.71 16.56 17.08
C GLU A 38 -28.60 15.53 17.36
N LYS A 39 -27.63 15.91 18.20
CA LYS A 39 -26.54 15.07 18.69
C LYS A 39 -27.08 13.93 19.57
N SER A 40 -27.75 12.94 18.98
CA SER A 40 -27.65 11.59 19.54
C SER A 40 -26.18 11.20 19.44
N ARG A 41 -25.57 10.87 20.57
CA ARG A 41 -24.13 10.60 20.65
C ARG A 41 -23.85 9.26 19.96
N ASN A 42 -23.71 9.30 18.63
CA ASN A 42 -23.50 8.12 17.82
C ASN A 42 -22.29 7.35 18.36
N LYS A 43 -22.51 6.08 18.72
CA LYS A 43 -21.48 5.17 19.25
C LYS A 43 -20.37 4.91 18.24
N TYR A 44 -20.62 5.17 16.96
CA TYR A 44 -19.67 5.00 15.86
C TYR A 44 -19.49 6.31 15.09
N SER A 45 -18.27 6.57 14.65
CA SER A 45 -17.87 7.71 13.83
C SER A 45 -17.31 7.18 12.52
N PHE A 46 -17.85 7.66 11.40
CA PHE A 46 -17.43 7.23 10.06
C PHE A 46 -16.77 8.39 9.32
N GLY A 47 -15.71 8.10 8.58
CA GLY A 47 -15.04 9.02 7.68
C GLY A 47 -14.83 8.35 6.33
N LEU A 48 -15.19 9.04 5.25
CA LEU A 48 -14.97 8.60 3.88
C LEU A 48 -14.33 9.75 3.12
N LEU A 49 -13.10 9.53 2.63
CA LEU A 49 -12.33 10.54 1.91
C LEU A 49 -11.84 9.97 0.58
N PRO A 50 -11.84 10.76 -0.50
CA PRO A 50 -11.18 10.35 -1.74
C PRO A 50 -9.66 10.29 -1.52
N ALA A 51 -9.02 9.25 -2.06
CA ALA A 51 -7.57 9.06 -2.04
C ALA A 51 -6.98 9.50 -3.38
N LEU A 52 -6.79 10.81 -3.56
CA LEU A 52 -6.24 11.38 -4.80
C LEU A 52 -4.76 11.71 -4.61
N SER A 53 -3.96 11.47 -5.64
CA SER A 53 -2.53 11.84 -5.66
C SER A 53 -2.02 12.01 -7.10
N PHE A 54 -0.90 12.69 -7.27
CA PHE A 54 -0.21 12.77 -8.56
C PHE A 54 1.30 12.76 -8.35
N SER A 55 2.01 12.06 -9.24
CA SER A 55 3.47 12.18 -9.38
C SER A 55 3.88 11.85 -10.81
N SER A 56 5.01 12.39 -11.27
CA SER A 56 5.61 12.04 -12.56
C SER A 56 5.83 10.54 -12.70
N ASP A 57 6.23 9.88 -11.62
CA ASP A 57 6.70 8.49 -11.65
C ASP A 57 5.54 7.50 -11.57
N LYS A 58 4.50 7.83 -10.80
CA LYS A 58 3.35 6.95 -10.53
C LYS A 58 2.09 7.31 -11.31
N GLY A 59 2.06 8.48 -11.94
CA GLY A 59 0.89 9.02 -12.61
C GLY A 59 -0.16 9.53 -11.62
N PHE A 60 -1.40 9.62 -12.10
CA PHE A 60 -2.54 10.03 -11.29
C PHE A 60 -3.04 8.86 -10.45
N GLY A 61 -3.08 9.03 -9.14
CA GLY A 61 -3.61 8.08 -8.18
C GLY A 61 -5.04 8.43 -7.78
N TYR A 62 -5.90 7.43 -7.73
CA TYR A 62 -7.30 7.54 -7.35
C TYR A 62 -7.71 6.37 -6.45
N GLY A 63 -8.64 6.62 -5.54
CA GLY A 63 -9.03 5.64 -4.55
C GLY A 63 -9.89 6.22 -3.44
N ILE A 64 -10.01 5.45 -2.36
CA ILE A 64 -10.85 5.77 -1.20
C ILE A 64 -10.07 5.45 0.08
N ILE A 65 -10.20 6.34 1.06
CA ILE A 65 -9.85 6.10 2.46
C ILE A 65 -11.16 6.02 3.24
N PHE A 66 -11.40 4.89 3.89
CA PHE A 66 -12.52 4.70 4.78
C PHE A 66 -12.01 4.51 6.21
N GLN A 67 -12.63 5.19 7.17
CA GLN A 67 -12.32 5.07 8.59
C GLN A 67 -13.60 4.88 9.39
N MET A 68 -13.59 3.94 10.31
CA MET A 68 -14.64 3.70 11.29
C MET A 68 -14.03 3.65 12.68
N ASP A 69 -14.45 4.56 13.55
CA ASP A 69 -14.06 4.59 14.94
C ASP A 69 -15.25 4.23 15.84
N ASP A 70 -15.04 3.27 16.73
CA ASP A 70 -15.94 2.99 17.83
C ASP A 70 -15.66 3.96 18.98
N LYS A 71 -16.64 4.80 19.31
CA LYS A 71 -16.61 5.80 20.38
C LYS A 71 -17.71 5.53 21.42
N ARG A 72 -18.02 4.24 21.67
CA ARG A 72 -19.13 3.79 22.53
C ARG A 72 -19.23 4.41 23.92
N ALA A 73 -18.13 4.95 24.48
CA ALA A 73 -18.15 5.67 25.76
C ALA A 73 -17.02 6.72 25.83
N GLU A 74 -17.27 7.81 26.58
CA GLU A 74 -16.30 8.91 26.76
C GLU A 74 -14.97 8.50 27.38
N LYS A 75 -14.97 7.46 28.22
CA LYS A 75 -13.74 6.94 28.82
C LYS A 75 -12.77 6.38 27.78
N PHE A 76 -13.25 6.03 26.59
CA PHE A 76 -12.46 5.52 25.49
C PHE A 76 -12.08 6.65 24.53
N LYS A 77 -11.16 7.52 24.96
CA LYS A 77 -10.57 8.54 24.09
C LYS A 77 -9.21 8.05 23.55
N PRO A 78 -8.89 8.31 22.26
CA PRO A 78 -9.74 8.97 21.26
C PRO A 78 -10.86 8.06 20.67
N TYR A 79 -10.73 6.75 20.82
CA TYR A 79 -11.70 5.73 20.42
C TYR A 79 -11.47 4.44 21.21
N TYR A 80 -12.49 3.56 21.27
CA TYR A 80 -12.35 2.18 21.73
C TYR A 80 -11.58 1.36 20.71
N SER A 81 -11.98 1.39 19.44
CA SER A 81 -11.25 0.78 18.31
C SER A 81 -11.37 1.66 17.07
N SER A 82 -10.35 1.59 16.21
CA SER A 82 -10.32 2.27 14.91
C SER A 82 -9.98 1.28 13.81
N HIS A 83 -10.77 1.32 12.74
CA HIS A 83 -10.59 0.53 11.54
C HIS A 83 -10.36 1.50 10.39
N ARG A 84 -9.22 1.39 9.71
CA ARG A 84 -8.89 2.22 8.55
C ARG A 84 -8.58 1.34 7.35
N PHE A 85 -9.24 1.62 6.24
CA PHE A 85 -9.03 0.99 4.95
C PHE A 85 -8.54 2.05 3.96
N VAL A 86 -7.55 1.69 3.16
CA VAL A 86 -7.11 2.48 2.01
C VAL A 86 -7.13 1.56 0.82
N VAL A 87 -7.84 1.97 -0.23
CA VAL A 87 -7.85 1.28 -1.52
C VAL A 87 -7.52 2.31 -2.57
N GLN A 88 -6.31 2.25 -3.13
CA GLN A 88 -5.84 3.21 -4.12
C GLN A 88 -5.15 2.50 -5.28
N GLN A 89 -5.36 3.02 -6.49
CA GLN A 89 -4.64 2.64 -7.70
C GLN A 89 -4.10 3.88 -8.40
N SER A 90 -3.11 3.71 -9.29
CA SER A 90 -2.58 4.77 -10.13
C SER A 90 -2.65 4.44 -11.61
N THR A 91 -2.60 5.47 -12.46
CA THR A 91 -2.63 5.31 -13.93
C THR A 91 -1.39 4.59 -14.48
N LYS A 92 -0.29 4.52 -13.72
CA LYS A 92 0.90 3.73 -14.08
C LYS A 92 0.95 2.35 -13.39
N GLY A 93 -0.21 1.85 -12.94
CA GLY A 93 -0.34 0.46 -12.48
C GLY A 93 0.23 0.19 -11.09
N ILE A 94 0.31 1.22 -10.23
CA ILE A 94 0.61 1.01 -8.81
C ILE A 94 -0.71 0.82 -8.06
N ALA A 95 -0.78 -0.25 -7.26
CA ALA A 95 -1.88 -0.47 -6.33
C ALA A 95 -1.36 -0.40 -4.89
N ASP A 96 -2.06 0.30 -4.00
CA ASP A 96 -1.79 0.35 -2.56
C ASP A 96 -3.09 0.08 -1.80
N TYR A 97 -3.19 -1.12 -1.24
CA TYR A 97 -4.30 -1.54 -0.40
C TYR A 97 -3.79 -1.74 1.01
N SER A 98 -4.41 -1.07 1.98
CA SER A 98 -4.04 -1.28 3.37
C SER A 98 -5.24 -1.31 4.29
N TYR A 99 -5.12 -2.12 5.33
CA TYR A 99 -6.01 -2.19 6.45
C TYR A 99 -5.22 -1.97 7.73
N ARG A 100 -5.76 -1.16 8.64
CA ARG A 100 -5.23 -0.98 9.99
C ARG A 100 -6.36 -1.13 10.99
N PHE A 101 -6.13 -1.99 11.97
CA PHE A 101 -6.87 -2.04 13.23
C PHE A 101 -6.02 -1.43 14.34
N ASP A 102 -6.63 -0.65 15.20
CA ASP A 102 -5.96 -0.05 16.35
C ASP A 102 -6.91 0.05 17.55
N SER A 103 -6.47 -0.36 18.73
CA SER A 103 -7.21 -0.18 19.97
C SER A 103 -6.30 -0.16 21.18
N LYS A 104 -6.51 0.79 22.10
CA LYS A 104 -5.85 0.84 23.42
C LYS A 104 -6.56 0.02 24.50
N TYR A 105 -7.79 -0.40 24.24
CA TYR A 105 -8.73 -0.88 25.24
C TYR A 105 -9.24 -2.29 24.96
N PHE A 106 -8.90 -2.85 23.81
CA PHE A 106 -9.35 -4.19 23.39
C PHE A 106 -8.73 -5.30 24.25
N LEU A 107 -7.49 -5.12 24.70
CA LEU A 107 -6.79 -6.07 25.55
C LEU A 107 -6.84 -5.66 27.03
N PRO A 108 -6.71 -6.63 27.97
CA PRO A 108 -6.55 -6.33 29.39
C PRO A 108 -5.38 -5.39 29.67
N ASN A 109 -5.38 -4.77 30.85
CA ASN A 109 -4.30 -3.90 31.34
C ASN A 109 -3.97 -2.69 30.43
N GLN A 110 -4.95 -2.23 29.63
CA GLN A 110 -4.79 -1.09 28.72
C GLN A 110 -3.65 -1.28 27.70
N MET A 111 -3.38 -2.53 27.32
CA MET A 111 -2.43 -2.81 26.25
C MET A 111 -3.03 -2.41 24.90
N ARG A 112 -2.27 -1.60 24.14
CA ARG A 112 -2.65 -1.24 22.79
C ARG A 112 -2.27 -2.34 21.84
N ILE A 113 -3.23 -2.75 21.01
CA ILE A 113 -3.02 -3.65 19.88
C ILE A 113 -3.14 -2.87 18.58
N THR A 114 -2.21 -3.12 17.66
CA THR A 114 -2.25 -2.61 16.29
C THR A 114 -2.01 -3.77 15.34
N LEU A 115 -2.98 -4.01 14.44
CA LEU A 115 -2.83 -4.95 13.34
C LEU A 115 -2.76 -4.15 12.04
N LYS A 116 -1.81 -4.49 11.17
CA LYS A 116 -1.66 -3.87 9.85
C LYS A 116 -1.59 -4.95 8.80
N SER A 117 -2.32 -4.78 7.70
CA SER A 117 -2.18 -5.57 6.49
C SER A 117 -1.99 -4.60 5.34
N LYS A 118 -0.96 -4.80 4.51
CA LYS A 118 -0.67 -3.95 3.37
C LYS A 118 -0.31 -4.80 2.15
N TYR A 119 -0.97 -4.52 1.04
CA TYR A 119 -0.62 -5.03 -0.28
C TYR A 119 -0.19 -3.85 -1.15
N ARG A 120 0.97 -3.96 -1.78
CA ARG A 120 1.45 -2.99 -2.77
C ARG A 120 1.94 -3.70 -4.01
N SER A 121 1.35 -3.35 -5.15
CA SER A 121 1.75 -3.83 -6.47
C SER A 121 2.38 -2.68 -7.26
N SER A 122 3.48 -2.93 -7.95
CA SER A 122 4.11 -2.03 -8.90
C SER A 122 4.43 -2.83 -10.15
N ILE A 123 3.58 -2.73 -11.17
CA ILE A 123 3.72 -3.53 -12.40
C ILE A 123 4.75 -2.96 -13.38
N LEU A 124 5.37 -1.81 -13.05
CA LEU A 124 6.38 -1.13 -13.86
C LEU A 124 7.52 -0.62 -12.97
N GLU A 125 7.96 -1.44 -12.01
CA GLU A 125 9.06 -1.09 -11.13
C GLU A 125 10.38 -0.99 -11.93
N PRO A 126 11.21 0.05 -11.76
CA PRO A 126 12.50 0.15 -12.45
C PRO A 126 13.51 -0.92 -12.02
N PHE A 127 14.18 -1.55 -12.98
CA PHE A 127 15.25 -2.53 -12.77
C PHE A 127 16.45 -2.26 -13.68
N HIS A 128 17.62 -2.07 -13.05
CA HIS A 128 18.88 -1.76 -13.73
C HIS A 128 20.02 -2.72 -13.36
N GLY A 129 19.69 -3.87 -12.75
CA GLY A 129 20.65 -4.90 -12.31
C GLY A 129 20.53 -5.24 -10.83
N ILE A 130 21.19 -6.32 -10.42
CA ILE A 130 21.16 -6.84 -9.04
C ILE A 130 22.06 -5.99 -8.14
N GLY A 131 21.62 -5.72 -6.91
CA GLY A 131 22.46 -5.09 -5.88
C GLY A 131 22.92 -3.67 -6.23
N GLY A 132 22.28 -3.01 -7.19
CA GLY A 132 22.69 -1.68 -7.67
C GLY A 132 23.84 -1.71 -8.69
N ALA A 133 24.30 -2.89 -9.12
CA ALA A 133 25.18 -2.98 -10.28
C ALA A 133 24.42 -2.47 -11.50
N GLN A 134 24.79 -1.30 -12.01
CA GLN A 134 24.16 -0.73 -13.19
C GLN A 134 24.60 -1.52 -14.42
N THR A 135 23.67 -2.26 -15.02
CA THR A 135 23.85 -2.71 -16.39
C THR A 135 23.92 -1.47 -17.28
N ASN A 136 24.82 -1.45 -18.28
CA ASN A 136 24.95 -0.32 -19.21
C ASN A 136 23.57 0.11 -19.74
N TYR A 137 23.12 1.28 -19.30
CA TYR A 137 21.84 1.81 -19.70
C TYR A 137 21.93 2.32 -21.14
N SER A 138 20.98 1.90 -21.95
CA SER A 138 20.74 2.41 -23.29
C SER A 138 19.25 2.67 -23.47
N ALA A 139 18.89 3.93 -23.72
CA ALA A 139 17.51 4.32 -24.04
C ALA A 139 17.01 3.67 -25.34
N ALA A 140 17.92 3.35 -26.25
CA ALA A 140 17.62 2.70 -27.52
C ALA A 140 16.96 1.31 -27.36
N TYR A 141 17.14 0.65 -26.21
CA TYR A 141 16.48 -0.64 -25.94
C TYR A 141 14.97 -0.52 -25.73
N GLU A 142 14.46 0.66 -25.37
CA GLU A 142 13.04 0.95 -25.14
C GLU A 142 12.42 1.85 -26.24
N ASP A 143 13.23 2.35 -27.18
CA ASP A 143 12.82 3.20 -28.29
C ASP A 143 12.48 2.39 -29.54
N SER A 144 11.19 2.27 -29.86
CA SER A 144 10.72 1.51 -31.02
C SER A 144 11.12 2.11 -32.37
N SER A 145 11.65 3.34 -32.41
CA SER A 145 12.18 3.94 -33.63
C SER A 145 13.58 3.42 -33.99
N ASP A 146 14.35 2.93 -33.03
CA ASP A 146 15.65 2.28 -33.24
C ASP A 146 15.47 0.76 -33.41
N THR A 147 15.13 0.33 -34.62
CA THR A 147 14.81 -1.08 -34.91
C THR A 147 15.97 -2.06 -34.67
N GLU A 148 17.22 -1.60 -34.68
CA GLU A 148 18.41 -2.45 -34.47
C GLU A 148 18.64 -2.72 -32.98
N SER A 149 18.51 -1.67 -32.16
CA SER A 149 18.76 -1.74 -30.72
C SER A 149 17.51 -2.10 -29.91
N TYR A 150 16.30 -1.92 -30.44
CA TYR A 150 15.06 -2.15 -29.69
C TYR A 150 14.98 -3.57 -29.13
N ARG A 151 14.62 -3.69 -27.84
CA ARG A 151 14.45 -4.97 -27.13
C ARG A 151 13.05 -5.11 -26.53
N GLY A 152 12.45 -4.00 -26.12
CA GLY A 152 11.07 -3.94 -25.67
C GLY A 152 10.76 -2.67 -24.89
N LYS A 153 9.51 -2.20 -24.96
CA LYS A 153 9.07 -0.96 -24.31
C LYS A 153 9.34 -0.90 -22.81
N PHE A 154 9.37 -2.06 -22.16
CA PHE A 154 9.52 -2.23 -20.72
C PHE A 154 10.83 -2.94 -20.36
N TYR A 155 11.87 -2.74 -21.18
CA TYR A 155 13.14 -3.46 -21.02
C TYR A 155 13.72 -3.29 -19.61
N TYR A 156 13.70 -2.09 -19.03
CA TYR A 156 14.20 -1.84 -17.67
C TYR A 156 13.11 -1.90 -16.61
N LYS A 157 12.05 -2.69 -16.81
CA LYS A 157 10.92 -2.79 -15.88
C LYS A 157 10.64 -4.23 -15.46
N TYR A 158 10.05 -4.37 -14.27
CA TYR A 158 9.56 -5.64 -13.75
C TYR A 158 8.31 -5.45 -12.89
N ASP A 159 7.58 -6.55 -12.66
CA ASP A 159 6.43 -6.60 -11.77
C ASP A 159 6.92 -6.96 -10.36
N LYS A 160 6.57 -6.12 -9.38
CA LYS A 160 6.90 -6.31 -7.98
C LYS A 160 5.67 -6.15 -7.11
N ARG A 161 5.38 -7.19 -6.32
CA ARG A 161 4.23 -7.23 -5.42
C ARG A 161 4.71 -7.52 -4.02
N ASN A 162 4.24 -6.74 -3.06
CA ASN A 162 4.59 -6.88 -1.66
C ASN A 162 3.32 -7.03 -0.85
N TYR A 163 3.27 -8.06 -0.03
CA TYR A 163 2.27 -8.22 1.00
C TYR A 163 2.95 -8.17 2.36
N ARG A 164 2.38 -7.45 3.32
CA ARG A 164 2.94 -7.31 4.66
C ARG A 164 1.84 -7.35 5.71
N ILE A 165 2.08 -8.12 6.76
CA ILE A 165 1.27 -8.15 7.98
C ILE A 165 2.16 -7.74 9.16
N ASP A 166 1.67 -6.84 10.00
CA ASP A 166 2.26 -6.55 11.30
C ASP A 166 1.21 -6.79 12.40
N ALA A 167 1.62 -7.46 13.48
CA ALA A 167 0.86 -7.55 14.71
C ALA A 167 1.71 -7.00 15.85
N ILE A 168 1.25 -5.90 16.46
CA ILE A 168 2.04 -5.12 17.41
C ILE A 168 1.22 -4.91 18.69
N LEU A 169 1.87 -5.12 19.82
CA LEU A 169 1.41 -4.80 21.16
C LEU A 169 2.25 -3.66 21.73
N GLN A 170 1.61 -2.81 22.53
CA GLN A 170 2.27 -1.76 23.27
C GLN A 170 1.68 -1.71 24.68
N GLY A 171 2.55 -1.68 25.69
CA GLY A 171 2.15 -1.63 27.10
C GLY A 171 2.88 -0.54 27.86
N SER A 172 2.32 -0.17 29.01
CA SER A 172 2.90 0.84 29.89
C SER A 172 4.04 0.27 30.73
N LEU A 173 5.13 1.03 30.86
CA LEU A 173 6.19 0.77 31.85
C LEU A 173 6.10 1.79 33.00
N ILE A 174 5.95 3.08 32.67
CA ILE A 174 5.89 4.17 33.65
C ILE A 174 4.81 5.18 33.24
N GLU A 175 3.76 5.31 34.07
CA GLU A 175 2.70 6.33 33.97
C GLU A 175 2.12 6.55 32.56
N ASN A 176 2.10 5.51 31.71
CA ASN A 176 1.77 5.61 30.27
C ASN A 176 2.65 6.56 29.43
N LYS A 177 3.65 7.21 30.03
CA LYS A 177 4.64 8.07 29.34
C LYS A 177 5.77 7.23 28.76
N PHE A 178 6.29 6.29 29.53
CA PHE A 178 7.28 5.32 29.05
C PHE A 178 6.59 3.99 28.77
N ARG A 179 6.75 3.48 27.56
CA ARG A 179 6.01 2.32 27.06
C ARG A 179 6.95 1.37 26.33
N TRP A 180 6.67 0.08 26.43
CA TRP A 180 7.29 -0.92 25.59
C TRP A 180 6.42 -1.19 24.36
N LEU A 181 7.05 -1.63 23.28
CA LEU A 181 6.39 -2.12 22.07
C LEU A 181 7.01 -3.47 21.71
N GLY A 182 6.18 -4.43 21.35
CA GLY A 182 6.59 -5.77 20.95
C GLY A 182 5.65 -6.31 19.88
N GLY A 183 6.17 -6.97 18.85
CA GLY A 183 5.35 -7.47 17.76
C GLY A 183 6.08 -8.39 16.81
N ILE A 184 5.34 -8.85 15.81
CA ILE A 184 5.86 -9.67 14.72
C ILE A 184 5.50 -9.03 13.38
N THR A 185 6.35 -9.25 12.39
CA THR A 185 6.15 -8.82 11.02
C THR A 185 6.37 -9.99 10.07
N PHE A 186 5.50 -10.09 9.09
CA PHE A 186 5.65 -10.98 7.96
C PHE A 186 5.56 -10.13 6.69
N GLN A 187 6.52 -10.29 5.80
CA GLN A 187 6.50 -9.67 4.49
C GLN A 187 6.76 -10.75 3.44
N SER A 188 5.98 -10.75 2.38
CA SER A 188 6.21 -11.57 1.20
C SER A 188 6.33 -10.64 0.00
N THR A 189 7.41 -10.84 -0.75
CA THR A 189 7.68 -10.15 -2.00
C THR A 189 7.62 -11.17 -3.11
N ALA A 190 6.83 -10.88 -4.14
CA ALA A 190 6.79 -11.64 -5.38
C ALA A 190 7.31 -10.73 -6.50
N VAL A 191 8.19 -11.28 -7.32
CA VAL A 191 8.80 -10.60 -8.45
C VAL A 191 8.57 -11.44 -9.71
N ASP A 192 8.19 -10.76 -10.79
CA ASP A 192 7.93 -11.36 -12.09
C ASP A 192 8.38 -10.40 -13.21
N THR A 193 8.49 -10.94 -14.42
CA THR A 193 8.65 -10.16 -15.64
C THR A 193 7.35 -9.45 -16.02
N ILE A 194 7.44 -8.49 -16.93
CA ILE A 194 6.27 -7.75 -17.40
C ILE A 194 5.39 -8.62 -18.27
N ASN A 195 4.11 -8.70 -17.91
CA ASN A 195 3.11 -9.30 -18.78
C ASN A 195 2.58 -8.24 -19.77
N TYR A 196 3.02 -8.33 -21.03
CA TYR A 196 2.63 -7.39 -22.09
C TYR A 196 1.14 -7.45 -22.44
N GLU A 197 0.44 -8.55 -22.12
CA GLU A 197 -1.01 -8.68 -22.33
C GLU A 197 -1.85 -7.72 -21.46
N ASP A 198 -1.24 -7.19 -20.39
CA ASP A 198 -1.89 -6.21 -19.51
C ASP A 198 -1.87 -4.78 -20.11
N PHE A 199 -1.21 -4.58 -21.26
CA PHE A 199 -1.00 -3.29 -21.93
C PHE A 199 -1.58 -3.24 -23.36
N ASP A 200 -1.26 -2.17 -24.10
CA ASP A 200 -1.77 -1.93 -25.46
C ASP A 200 -1.39 -3.07 -26.42
N LYS A 201 -2.35 -3.46 -27.26
CA LYS A 201 -2.20 -4.60 -28.19
C LYS A 201 -1.06 -4.39 -29.19
N GLU A 202 -0.77 -3.15 -29.56
CA GLU A 202 0.35 -2.80 -30.46
C GLU A 202 1.71 -3.26 -29.90
N LEU A 203 1.84 -3.35 -28.57
CA LEU A 203 3.05 -3.86 -27.94
C LEU A 203 3.21 -5.37 -28.07
N LEU A 204 2.15 -6.12 -28.43
CA LEU A 204 2.20 -7.57 -28.54
C LEU A 204 2.99 -8.04 -29.76
N ASP A 205 3.01 -7.22 -30.81
CA ASP A 205 3.68 -7.45 -32.09
C ASP A 205 5.15 -6.99 -32.07
N LEU A 206 5.56 -6.25 -31.03
CA LEU A 206 6.92 -5.77 -30.84
C LEU A 206 7.75 -6.77 -30.01
N PRO A 207 9.10 -6.66 -30.03
CA PRO A 207 9.95 -7.35 -29.06
C PRO A 207 9.52 -7.12 -27.60
N LYS A 208 9.50 -8.20 -26.80
CA LYS A 208 8.98 -8.25 -25.42
C LYS A 208 10.05 -8.63 -24.39
N GLN A 209 11.31 -8.39 -24.69
CA GLN A 209 12.40 -8.75 -23.77
C GLN A 209 12.46 -7.75 -22.62
N THR A 210 12.60 -8.26 -21.39
CA THR A 210 13.00 -7.46 -20.21
C THR A 210 14.43 -7.79 -19.83
N LEU A 211 15.14 -6.84 -19.22
CA LEU A 211 16.47 -7.04 -18.66
C LEU A 211 16.46 -8.16 -17.63
N LEU A 212 15.42 -8.21 -16.79
CA LEU A 212 15.27 -9.25 -15.78
C LEU A 212 15.16 -10.64 -16.41
N ALA A 213 14.29 -10.81 -17.41
CA ALA A 213 14.18 -12.06 -18.17
C ALA A 213 15.51 -12.45 -18.86
N LYS A 214 16.24 -11.46 -19.38
CA LYS A 214 17.56 -11.69 -20.00
C LYS A 214 18.55 -12.24 -18.98
N LEU A 215 18.69 -11.60 -17.82
CA LEU A 215 19.67 -12.01 -16.81
C LEU A 215 19.35 -13.38 -16.21
N VAL A 216 18.06 -13.73 -16.05
CA VAL A 216 17.65 -15.08 -15.63
C VAL A 216 18.04 -16.11 -16.70
N ARG A 217 17.73 -15.85 -17.98
CA ARG A 217 18.05 -16.77 -19.09
C ARG A 217 19.56 -16.99 -19.25
N GLU A 218 20.36 -15.95 -19.00
CA GLU A 218 21.83 -16.00 -19.10
C GLU A 218 22.50 -16.58 -17.84
N GLY A 219 21.73 -16.94 -16.80
CA GLY A 219 22.26 -17.55 -15.58
C GLY A 219 22.91 -16.56 -14.61
N PHE A 220 22.73 -15.26 -14.80
CA PHE A 220 23.21 -14.23 -13.87
C PHE A 220 22.30 -14.09 -12.63
N ILE A 221 21.03 -14.48 -12.75
CA ILE A 221 20.07 -14.52 -11.62
C ILE A 221 19.46 -15.90 -11.58
N ASP A 222 19.54 -16.54 -10.42
CA ASP A 222 18.82 -17.77 -10.19
C ASP A 222 17.30 -17.53 -10.13
N THR A 223 16.54 -18.49 -10.64
CA THR A 223 15.08 -18.44 -10.71
C THR A 223 14.42 -18.33 -9.33
N GLU A 224 14.98 -18.96 -8.29
CA GLU A 224 14.43 -18.86 -6.93
C GLU A 224 14.61 -17.44 -6.40
N THR A 225 15.83 -16.90 -6.51
CA THR A 225 16.15 -15.52 -6.13
C THR A 225 15.31 -14.50 -6.90
N PHE A 226 15.05 -14.76 -8.17
CA PHE A 226 14.23 -13.91 -9.03
C PHE A 226 12.76 -13.86 -8.58
N SER A 227 12.17 -14.97 -8.15
CA SER A 227 10.73 -15.05 -7.84
C SER A 227 10.30 -14.25 -6.60
N GLY A 228 11.27 -13.78 -5.80
CA GLY A 228 11.05 -13.06 -4.56
C GLY A 228 11.28 -13.94 -3.33
N GLY A 229 10.56 -13.69 -2.25
CA GLY A 229 10.77 -14.42 -0.99
C GLY A 229 9.91 -13.89 0.15
N SER A 230 10.14 -14.43 1.34
CA SER A 230 9.48 -13.96 2.55
C SER A 230 10.47 -13.59 3.64
N GLU A 231 10.19 -12.47 4.31
CA GLU A 231 10.91 -11.97 5.46
C GLU A 231 10.01 -12.07 6.68
N HIS A 232 10.57 -12.61 7.76
CA HIS A 232 9.93 -12.73 9.06
C HIS A 232 10.77 -11.97 10.06
N GLY A 233 10.13 -11.16 10.89
CA GLY A 233 10.86 -10.34 11.84
C GLY A 233 10.11 -10.17 13.15
N ILE A 234 10.86 -9.79 14.17
CA ILE A 234 10.36 -9.37 15.46
C ILE A 234 10.49 -7.85 15.51
N ILE A 235 9.48 -7.19 16.05
CA ILE A 235 9.51 -5.77 16.33
C ILE A 235 9.63 -5.61 17.84
N ALA A 236 10.63 -4.86 18.30
CA ALA A 236 10.77 -4.49 19.70
C ALA A 236 11.05 -2.99 19.80
N GLY A 237 10.62 -2.33 20.86
CA GLY A 237 10.88 -0.91 21.01
C GLY A 237 10.48 -0.32 22.34
N LEU A 238 10.93 0.92 22.52
CA LEU A 238 10.62 1.76 23.66
C LEU A 238 10.06 3.08 23.14
N ILE A 239 9.02 3.59 23.80
CA ILE A 239 8.36 4.83 23.43
C ILE A 239 8.32 5.74 24.64
N TRP A 240 8.72 6.99 24.43
CA TRP A 240 8.50 8.10 25.35
C TRP A 240 7.44 9.04 24.76
N ASP A 241 6.30 9.17 25.42
CA ASP A 241 5.16 9.97 25.00
C ASP A 241 4.73 10.91 26.13
N SER A 242 5.23 12.14 26.11
CA SER A 242 4.87 13.19 27.08
C SER A 242 3.77 14.13 26.57
N ARG A 243 3.13 13.78 25.44
CA ARG A 243 2.10 14.61 24.82
C ARG A 243 0.87 14.72 25.70
N ASP A 244 0.27 15.89 25.70
CA ASP A 244 -0.96 16.17 26.43
C ASP A 244 -2.21 15.52 25.82
N ASN A 245 -2.23 15.34 24.49
CA ASN A 245 -3.28 14.65 23.76
C ASN A 245 -2.71 13.97 22.51
N GLU A 246 -3.16 12.75 22.22
CA GLU A 246 -2.70 11.98 21.05
C GLU A 246 -3.25 12.51 19.72
N SER A 247 -4.51 12.95 19.68
CA SER A 247 -5.17 13.37 18.43
C SER A 247 -4.87 14.80 18.06
N THR A 248 -4.74 15.68 19.05
CA THR A 248 -4.50 17.12 18.88
C THR A 248 -3.54 17.59 19.97
N THR A 249 -2.26 17.28 19.79
CA THR A 249 -1.19 17.64 20.73
C THR A 249 -0.93 19.14 20.73
N SER A 250 -0.94 19.78 21.90
CA SER A 250 -0.56 21.19 22.05
C SER A 250 0.80 21.35 22.75
N LYS A 251 1.24 20.33 23.50
CA LYS A 251 2.54 20.32 24.19
C LYS A 251 3.05 18.89 24.40
N GLY A 252 4.35 18.75 24.65
CA GLY A 252 5.02 17.47 24.90
C GLY A 252 5.71 16.90 23.66
N ILE A 253 6.30 15.71 23.80
CA ILE A 253 7.18 15.08 22.80
C ILE A 253 6.78 13.61 22.63
N TRP A 254 6.86 13.13 21.39
CA TRP A 254 6.90 11.71 21.07
C TRP A 254 8.30 11.33 20.59
N SER A 255 8.93 10.37 21.26
CA SER A 255 10.19 9.76 20.86
C SER A 255 10.05 8.24 20.87
N GLU A 256 10.62 7.58 19.88
CA GLU A 256 10.60 6.12 19.77
C GLU A 256 12.00 5.58 19.45
N LEU A 257 12.32 4.44 20.05
CA LEU A 257 13.46 3.60 19.70
C LEU A 257 12.88 2.26 19.26
N LEU A 258 13.14 1.86 18.01
CA LEU A 258 12.60 0.66 17.39
C LEU A 258 13.71 -0.23 16.85
N PHE A 259 13.56 -1.53 17.10
CA PHE A 259 14.36 -2.61 16.56
C PHE A 259 13.44 -3.46 15.69
N ARG A 260 13.82 -3.67 14.43
CA ARG A 260 13.06 -4.42 13.45
C ARG A 260 13.99 -5.06 12.43
#